data_AF-A0A3M5W172-F1
#
_entry.id   AF-A0A3M5W172-F1
#
_cell.length_a   1.000
_cell.length_b   1.000
_cell.length_c   1.000
_cell.angle_alpha   90.00
_cell.angle_beta   90.00
_cell.angle_gamma   90.00
#
_symmetry.space_group_name_H-M   'P 1'
#
loop_
_entity.id
_entity.type
_entity.pdbx_description
1 polymer ?
#
loop_
_entity_poly.entity_id
_entity_poly.type
_entity_poly.pdbx_seq_one_letter_code
_entity_poly.pdbx_strand_id
1 'polypeptide(L)'
;MPVQTQLASIAAWNDEEHVRANRDLYREKFDAVLDILAPVLDVQRPDGGFYLWPNVGTDDAAFCRDLFVDQHVTAVPGSYLSREVDGVNPGAGRVRLALVAPLAECIEAAERIRAFVLK
;
A
#
# COMPACT_ATOMS: atom_id res chain seq x y z
N MET A 1 6.03 -21.14 21.90
CA MET A 1 6.59 -21.08 20.53
C MET A 1 7.50 -22.28 20.34
N PRO A 2 7.40 -23.06 19.24
CA PRO A 2 8.25 -24.23 19.02
C PRO A 2 9.75 -23.89 19.03
N VAL A 3 10.61 -24.80 19.50
CA VAL A 3 12.06 -24.55 19.68
C VAL A 3 12.74 -24.16 18.36
N GLN A 4 12.39 -24.83 17.26
CA GLN A 4 12.91 -24.51 15.93
C GLN A 4 12.59 -23.07 15.50
N THR A 5 11.40 -22.57 15.84
CA THR A 5 11.01 -21.19 15.54
C THR A 5 11.79 -20.20 16.40
N GLN A 6 12.03 -20.52 17.67
CA GLN A 6 12.84 -19.67 18.55
C GLN A 6 14.29 -19.57 18.05
N LEU A 7 14.90 -20.70 17.67
CA LEU A 7 16.28 -20.71 17.14
C LEU A 7 16.40 -19.94 15.82
N ALA A 8 15.45 -20.12 14.89
CA ALA A 8 15.40 -19.34 13.66
C ALA A 8 15.20 -17.83 13.93
N SER A 9 14.37 -17.48 14.92
CA SER A 9 14.16 -16.08 15.31
C SER A 9 15.45 -15.46 15.87
N ILE A 10 16.20 -16.19 16.70
CA ILE A 10 17.49 -15.71 17.23
C ILE A 10 18.45 -15.41 16.08
N ALA A 11 18.54 -16.28 15.08
CA ALA A 11 19.38 -16.03 13.90
C ALA A 11 18.92 -14.76 13.14
N ALA A 12 17.61 -14.61 12.90
CA ALA A 12 17.06 -13.45 12.22
C ALA A 12 17.27 -12.12 12.97
N TRP A 13 17.17 -12.12 14.30
CA TRP A 13 17.38 -10.92 15.14
C TRP A 13 18.85 -10.50 15.24
N ASN A 14 19.80 -11.42 15.03
CA ASN A 14 21.23 -11.14 15.10
C ASN A 14 21.84 -10.68 13.76
N ASP A 15 21.07 -10.71 12.68
CA ASP A 15 21.51 -10.33 11.34
C ASP A 15 20.75 -9.09 10.85
N GLU A 16 21.47 -8.02 10.53
CA GLU A 16 20.90 -6.78 9.98
C GLU A 16 21.10 -6.66 8.46
N GLU A 17 21.85 -7.57 7.83
CA GLU A 17 22.10 -7.54 6.39
C GLU A 17 20.80 -7.76 5.61
N HIS A 18 20.04 -8.81 5.96
CA HIS A 18 18.74 -9.08 5.35
C HIS A 18 17.73 -7.94 5.59
N VAL A 19 17.79 -7.27 6.74
CA VAL A 19 16.92 -6.15 7.08
C VAL A 19 17.19 -4.94 6.18
N ARG A 20 18.47 -4.59 5.96
CA ARG A 20 18.87 -3.47 5.09
C ARG A 20 18.48 -3.75 3.65
N ALA A 21 18.80 -4.94 3.14
CA ALA A 21 18.42 -5.35 1.78
C ALA A 21 16.91 -5.28 1.57
N ASN A 22 16.11 -5.81 2.51
CA ASN A 22 14.65 -5.75 2.43
C ASN A 22 14.12 -4.31 2.47
N ARG A 23 14.73 -3.43 3.27
CA ARG A 23 14.35 -2.00 3.33
C ARG A 23 14.65 -1.27 2.02
N ASP A 24 15.76 -1.58 1.38
CA ASP A 24 16.14 -0.99 0.09
C ASP A 24 15.15 -1.40 -1.01
N LEU A 25 14.67 -2.65 -1.00
CA LEU A 25 13.60 -3.09 -1.90
C LEU A 25 12.31 -2.27 -1.73
N TYR A 26 11.90 -1.94 -0.49
CA TYR A 26 10.72 -1.11 -0.28
C TYR A 26 10.94 0.34 -0.71
N ARG A 27 12.15 0.90 -0.48
CA ARG A 27 12.49 2.26 -0.95
C ARG A 27 12.33 2.37 -2.46
N GLU A 28 12.86 1.41 -3.20
CA GLU A 28 12.76 1.33 -4.65
C GLU A 28 11.30 1.25 -5.11
N LYS A 29 10.47 0.41 -4.46
CA LYS A 29 9.02 0.34 -4.74
C LYS A 29 8.31 1.66 -4.48
N PHE A 30 8.61 2.33 -3.37
CA PHE A 30 8.00 3.61 -3.05
C PHE A 30 8.41 4.70 -4.04
N ASP A 31 9.69 4.78 -4.42
CA ASP A 31 10.17 5.76 -5.41
C ASP A 31 9.42 5.57 -6.74
N ALA A 32 9.44 4.35 -7.28
CA ALA A 32 8.81 4.07 -8.58
C ALA A 32 7.29 4.28 -8.58
N VAL A 33 6.58 3.84 -7.53
CA VAL A 33 5.12 3.98 -7.46
C VAL A 33 4.69 5.42 -7.22
N LEU A 34 5.41 6.18 -6.38
CA LEU A 34 5.08 7.57 -6.10
C LEU A 34 5.32 8.46 -7.31
N ASP A 35 6.38 8.21 -8.09
CA ASP A 35 6.63 8.93 -9.35
C ASP A 35 5.43 8.83 -10.32
N ILE A 36 4.72 7.70 -10.31
CA ILE A 36 3.55 7.44 -11.16
C ILE A 36 2.26 8.03 -10.56
N LEU A 37 2.02 7.84 -9.26
CA LEU A 37 0.74 8.15 -8.63
C LEU A 37 0.63 9.57 -8.09
N ALA A 38 1.71 10.15 -7.55
CA ALA A 38 1.67 11.49 -6.95
C ALA A 38 1.18 12.61 -7.90
N PRO A 39 1.42 12.56 -9.23
CA PRO A 39 0.88 13.55 -10.16
C PRO A 39 -0.64 13.50 -10.34
N VAL A 40 -1.29 12.38 -10.02
CA VAL A 40 -2.72 12.13 -10.33
C VAL A 40 -3.58 11.82 -9.10
N LEU A 41 -2.96 11.56 -7.95
CA LEU A 41 -3.64 11.16 -6.73
C LEU A 41 -3.00 11.86 -5.53
N ASP A 42 -3.82 12.24 -4.53
CA ASP A 42 -3.32 12.80 -3.27
C ASP A 42 -2.66 11.70 -2.44
N VAL A 43 -1.38 11.46 -2.70
CA VAL A 43 -0.57 10.43 -2.06
C VAL A 43 0.81 10.96 -1.72
N GLN A 44 1.34 10.55 -0.57
CA GLN A 44 2.64 10.97 -0.07
C GLN A 44 3.45 9.79 0.41
N ARG A 45 4.78 9.94 0.43
CA ARG A 45 5.69 8.97 1.03
C ARG A 45 5.40 8.87 2.54
N PRO A 46 5.14 7.67 3.08
CA PRO A 46 4.97 7.49 4.52
C PRO A 46 6.33 7.54 5.23
N ASP A 47 6.31 7.85 6.53
CA ASP A 47 7.50 7.80 7.39
C ASP A 47 8.03 6.36 7.58
N GLY A 48 7.17 5.35 7.38
CA GLY A 48 7.53 3.94 7.48
C GLY A 48 6.40 3.00 7.08
N GLY A 49 6.69 1.70 7.15
CA GLY A 49 5.80 0.64 6.69
C GLY A 49 5.92 0.38 5.19
N PHE A 50 4.90 -0.27 4.62
CA PHE A 50 4.85 -0.68 3.21
C PHE A 50 3.49 -0.39 2.57
N TYR A 51 2.76 0.57 3.14
CA TYR A 51 1.44 0.99 2.66
C TYR A 51 1.46 2.44 2.18
N LEU A 52 0.75 2.71 1.09
CA LEU A 52 0.31 4.06 0.73
C LEU A 52 -1.13 4.28 1.22
N TRP A 53 -1.46 5.53 1.54
CA TRP A 53 -2.76 5.92 2.09
C TRP A 53 -3.38 7.11 1.35
N PRO A 54 -3.57 7.01 0.02
CA PRO A 54 -4.14 8.08 -0.78
C PRO A 54 -5.55 8.48 -0.34
N ASN A 55 -5.85 9.77 -0.50
CA ASN A 55 -7.22 10.28 -0.52
C ASN A 55 -7.77 10.19 -1.95
N VAL A 56 -8.88 9.49 -2.13
CA VAL A 56 -9.53 9.30 -3.44
C VAL A 56 -10.71 10.25 -3.66
N GLY A 57 -11.04 11.08 -2.67
CA GLY A 57 -12.06 12.15 -2.77
C GLY A 57 -13.49 11.67 -3.04
N THR A 58 -13.74 10.37 -3.08
CA THR A 58 -15.00 9.71 -3.42
C THR A 58 -15.30 8.59 -2.43
N ASP A 59 -16.38 7.83 -2.65
CA ASP A 59 -16.66 6.61 -1.87
C ASP A 59 -15.53 5.60 -2.07
N ASP A 60 -14.77 5.31 -1.00
CA ASP A 60 -13.60 4.44 -1.05
C ASP A 60 -13.94 2.97 -1.34
N ALA A 61 -15.14 2.50 -0.95
CA ALA A 61 -15.60 1.16 -1.25
C ALA A 61 -15.98 1.02 -2.72
N ALA A 62 -16.68 2.02 -3.27
CA ALA A 62 -16.98 2.08 -4.69
C ALA A 62 -15.70 2.18 -5.54
N PHE A 63 -14.76 3.06 -5.15
CA PHE A 63 -13.46 3.19 -5.81
C PHE A 63 -12.72 1.85 -5.89
N CYS A 64 -12.61 1.12 -4.77
CA CYS A 64 -11.90 -0.16 -4.75
C CYS A 64 -12.61 -1.24 -5.59
N ARG A 65 -13.95 -1.28 -5.55
CA ARG A 65 -14.74 -2.20 -6.37
C ARG A 65 -14.51 -1.92 -7.86
N ASP A 66 -14.63 -0.66 -8.27
CA ASP A 66 -14.58 -0.29 -9.68
C ASP A 66 -13.15 -0.39 -10.23
N LEU A 67 -12.14 -0.07 -9.42
CA LEU A 67 -10.73 -0.34 -9.73
C LEU A 67 -10.49 -1.83 -9.99
N PHE A 68 -11.09 -2.72 -9.18
CA PHE A 68 -10.95 -4.16 -9.38
C PHE A 68 -11.67 -4.64 -10.65
N VAL A 69 -12.87 -4.12 -10.92
CA VAL A 69 -13.64 -4.47 -12.13
C VAL A 69 -12.91 -4.02 -13.39
N ASP A 70 -12.41 -2.78 -13.43
CA ASP A 70 -11.81 -2.19 -14.64
C ASP A 70 -10.35 -2.58 -14.84
N GLN A 71 -9.58 -2.74 -13.76
CA GLN A 71 -8.12 -2.88 -13.83
C GLN A 71 -7.58 -4.15 -13.17
N HIS A 72 -8.42 -4.93 -12.49
CA HIS A 72 -8.03 -6.11 -11.72
C HIS A 72 -6.97 -5.82 -10.65
N VAL A 73 -6.98 -4.61 -10.10
CA VAL A 73 -6.13 -4.21 -8.97
C VAL A 73 -6.96 -4.26 -7.69
N THR A 74 -6.47 -4.96 -6.68
CA THR A 74 -7.11 -5.04 -5.36
C THR A 74 -6.52 -4.03 -4.40
N ALA A 75 -7.40 -3.38 -3.64
CA ALA A 75 -7.04 -2.43 -2.60
C ALA A 75 -8.02 -2.57 -1.42
N VAL A 76 -7.73 -1.91 -0.29
CA VAL A 76 -8.62 -1.96 0.89
C VAL A 76 -9.26 -0.59 1.11
N PRO A 77 -10.61 -0.51 1.15
CA PRO A 77 -11.33 0.71 1.51
C PRO A 77 -10.92 1.17 2.92
N GLY A 78 -10.60 2.44 3.07
CA GLY A 78 -10.13 2.98 4.34
C GLY A 78 -11.21 3.06 5.41
N SER A 79 -12.47 3.24 4.99
CA SER A 79 -13.64 3.16 5.85
C SER A 79 -13.74 1.83 6.59
N TYR A 80 -13.23 0.73 6.02
CA TYR A 80 -13.23 -0.61 6.64
C TYR A 80 -12.16 -0.77 7.72
N LEU A 81 -11.16 0.11 7.75
CA LEU A 81 -10.05 0.08 8.71
C LEU A 81 -10.28 1.01 9.91
N SER A 82 -11.45 1.64 9.99
CA SER A 82 -11.79 2.61 11.02
C SER A 82 -13.25 2.50 11.42
N ARG A 83 -13.64 3.29 12.43
CA ARG A 83 -15.00 3.32 12.95
C ARG A 83 -15.49 4.76 12.93
N GLU A 84 -16.78 4.94 12.65
CA GLU A 84 -17.43 6.22 12.79
C GLU A 84 -17.51 6.64 14.26
N VAL A 85 -17.09 7.88 14.53
CA VAL A 85 -17.22 8.54 15.84
C VAL A 85 -17.75 9.93 15.58
N ASP A 86 -18.82 10.32 16.28
CA ASP A 86 -19.49 11.63 16.14
C ASP A 86 -19.85 12.00 14.68
N GLY A 87 -20.27 11.00 13.89
CA GLY A 87 -20.66 11.19 12.48
C GLY A 87 -19.48 11.27 11.51
N VAL A 88 -18.25 11.03 11.96
CA VAL A 88 -17.03 11.08 11.13
C VAL A 88 -16.32 9.73 11.14
N ASN A 89 -16.09 9.18 9.95
CA ASN A 89 -15.20 8.04 9.76
C ASN A 89 -13.85 8.55 9.22
N PRO A 90 -12.74 8.40 9.98
CA PRO A 90 -11.45 8.97 9.60
C PRO A 90 -10.77 8.27 8.42
N GLY A 91 -11.23 7.06 8.05
CA GLY A 91 -10.75 6.34 6.88
C GLY A 91 -11.61 6.53 5.64
N ALA A 92 -12.79 7.15 5.75
CA ALA A 92 -13.68 7.39 4.61
C ALA A 92 -12.97 8.24 3.54
N GLY A 93 -13.17 7.85 2.28
CA GLY A 93 -12.53 8.49 1.14
C GLY A 93 -11.03 8.24 1.01
N ARG A 94 -10.47 7.29 1.78
CA ARG A 94 -9.07 6.86 1.64
C ARG A 94 -8.97 5.40 1.26
N VAL A 95 -7.85 5.01 0.64
CA VAL A 95 -7.62 3.63 0.19
C VAL A 95 -6.25 3.15 0.68
N ARG A 96 -6.15 1.91 1.17
CA ARG A 96 -4.87 1.28 1.48
C ARG A 96 -4.32 0.55 0.26
N LEU A 97 -3.15 0.96 -0.19
CA LEU A 97 -2.37 0.24 -1.22
C LEU A 97 -1.15 -0.40 -0.55
N ALA A 98 -0.94 -1.71 -0.74
CA ALA A 98 0.18 -2.44 -0.15
C ALA A 98 1.26 -2.73 -1.19
N LEU A 99 2.49 -2.22 -0.97
CA LEU A 99 3.62 -2.40 -1.89
C LEU A 99 4.43 -3.67 -1.57
N VAL A 100 3.73 -4.79 -1.42
CA VAL A 100 4.32 -6.07 -0.98
C VAL A 100 4.68 -7.00 -2.14
N ALA A 101 4.07 -6.82 -3.31
CA ALA A 101 4.40 -7.55 -4.54
C ALA A 101 5.80 -7.19 -5.08
N PRO A 102 6.36 -7.96 -6.03
CA PRO A 102 7.58 -7.58 -6.74
C PRO A 102 7.50 -6.18 -7.38
N LEU A 103 8.64 -5.50 -7.54
CA LEU A 103 8.70 -4.13 -8.03
C LEU A 103 7.95 -3.93 -9.36
N ALA A 104 8.17 -4.83 -10.32
CA ALA A 104 7.53 -4.75 -11.63
C ALA A 104 5.99 -4.79 -11.54
N GLU A 105 5.44 -5.65 -10.68
CA GLU A 105 3.99 -5.74 -10.44
C GLU A 105 3.46 -4.49 -9.73
N CYS A 106 4.23 -3.90 -8.80
CA CYS A 106 3.87 -2.63 -8.17
C CYS A 106 3.81 -1.48 -9.17
N ILE A 107 4.78 -1.40 -10.11
CA ILE A 107 4.79 -0.39 -11.17
C ILE A 107 3.61 -0.59 -12.12
N GLU A 108 3.35 -1.83 -12.54
CA GLU A 108 2.21 -2.14 -13.40
C GLU A 108 0.87 -1.76 -12.74
N ALA A 109 0.68 -2.10 -11.46
CA ALA A 109 -0.50 -1.73 -10.71
C ALA A 109 -0.64 -0.20 -10.59
N ALA A 110 0.47 0.52 -10.40
CA ALA A 110 0.46 1.98 -10.32
C ALA A 110 0.01 2.63 -11.65
N GLU A 111 0.52 2.16 -12.79
CA GLU A 111 0.09 2.67 -14.11
C GLU A 111 -1.39 2.37 -14.39
N ARG A 112 -1.88 1.19 -13.99
CA ARG A 112 -3.30 0.84 -14.11
C ARG A 112 -4.19 1.73 -13.24
N ILE A 113 -3.78 2.01 -12.00
CA ILE A 113 -4.49 2.95 -11.12
C ILE A 113 -4.49 4.34 -11.74
N ARG A 114 -3.36 4.81 -12.25
CA ARG A 114 -3.26 6.11 -12.94
C ARG A 114 -4.20 6.19 -14.13
N ALA A 115 -4.24 5.17 -14.98
CA ALA A 115 -5.16 5.11 -16.11
C ALA A 115 -6.64 5.13 -15.68
N PHE A 116 -6.97 4.44 -14.59
CA PHE A 116 -8.31 4.45 -14.01
C PHE A 116 -8.71 5.83 -13.46
N VAL A 117 -7.80 6.51 -12.76
CA VAL A 117 -8.07 7.84 -12.17
C VAL A 117 -8.20 8.94 -13.22
N LEU A 118 -7.49 8.81 -14.35
CA LEU A 118 -7.51 9.81 -15.45
C LEU A 118 -8.64 9.60 -16.47
N LYS A 119 -9.43 8.54 -16.33
CA LYS A 119 -10.58 8.23 -17.19
C LYS A 119 -11.76 9.16 -16.88
#